data_AF-A0A965PF82-F1
#
_entry.id   AF-A0A965PF82-F1
#
_cell.length_a   1.000
_cell.length_b   1.000
_cell.length_c   1.000
_cell.angle_alpha   90.00
_cell.angle_beta   90.00
_cell.angle_gamma   90.00
#
_symmetry.space_group_name_H-M   'P 1'
#
loop_
_entity.id
_entity.type
_entity.pdbx_description
1 polymer ?
#
loop_
_entity_poly.entity_id
_entity_poly.type
_entity_poly.pdbx_seq_one_letter_code
_entity_poly.pdbx_strand_id
1 'polypeptide(L)'
;MAVGCTHAGYIDRPAWEQVLRFRDRWRPVETIHLGDFLDTAAWRAGARKDPDEPDRAASFSDDYLHGITHLKELSPTVICRGNHEERVWSLLRSPSAVVAYAAEQGTKAIEHEAKKLKARLLPYDIEEGLFLLGDTVFLHGFQCSVSAVRDTVESIGKNIVMAHLHRPEIARGRVLRSPVGICVGTLANIGAMGYARARRATYQWGHGFAYGEYCQDACVSWLATPVKGEWRFPL
;
A
#
# COMPACT_ATOMS: atom_id res chain seq x y z
N MET A 1 -0.44 -8.64 10.60
CA MET A 1 -0.88 -8.84 9.20
C MET A 1 -0.70 -7.52 8.46
N ALA A 2 -0.21 -7.54 7.23
CA ALA A 2 0.01 -6.34 6.42
C ALA A 2 -0.52 -6.52 4.99
N VAL A 3 -1.21 -5.51 4.49
CA VAL A 3 -1.80 -5.43 3.14
C VAL A 3 -1.38 -4.12 2.49
N GLY A 4 -1.52 -3.96 1.18
CA GLY A 4 -1.25 -2.66 0.54
C GLY A 4 -1.83 -2.60 -0.87
N CYS A 5 -1.74 -1.42 -1.49
CA CYS A 5 -2.18 -1.18 -2.86
C CYS A 5 -3.61 -1.70 -3.09
N THR A 6 -4.56 -1.23 -2.29
CA THR A 6 -6.00 -1.52 -2.47
C THR A 6 -6.63 -0.60 -3.52
N HIS A 7 -6.03 0.58 -3.77
CA HIS A 7 -6.41 1.53 -4.81
C HIS A 7 -7.91 1.88 -4.83
N ALA A 8 -8.51 2.08 -3.65
CA ALA A 8 -9.89 2.53 -3.50
C ALA A 8 -10.86 1.81 -4.45
N GLY A 9 -11.45 2.52 -5.41
CA GLY A 9 -12.45 1.98 -6.34
C GLY A 9 -11.95 0.83 -7.23
N TYR A 10 -10.64 0.59 -7.29
CA TYR A 10 -10.06 -0.53 -8.02
C TYR A 10 -9.91 -1.80 -7.20
N ILE A 11 -10.38 -1.87 -5.95
CA ILE A 11 -10.19 -3.07 -5.13
C ILE A 11 -10.74 -4.34 -5.83
N ASP A 12 -10.00 -5.44 -5.74
CA ASP A 12 -10.51 -6.76 -6.10
C ASP A 12 -11.32 -7.31 -4.92
N ARG A 13 -12.64 -7.18 -4.99
CA ARG A 13 -13.52 -7.56 -3.86
C ARG A 13 -13.39 -9.04 -3.48
N PRO A 14 -13.34 -10.01 -4.41
CA PRO A 14 -13.07 -11.41 -4.06
C PRO A 14 -11.77 -11.62 -3.30
N ALA A 15 -10.65 -11.01 -3.73
CA ALA A 15 -9.38 -11.10 -3.00
C ALA A 15 -9.47 -10.43 -1.62
N TRP A 16 -10.09 -9.26 -1.54
CA TRP A 16 -10.29 -8.52 -0.29
C TRP A 16 -11.07 -9.32 0.76
N GLU A 17 -12.16 -9.97 0.36
CA GLU A 17 -12.96 -10.80 1.27
C GLU A 17 -12.17 -11.98 1.83
N GLN A 18 -11.24 -12.55 1.06
CA GLN A 18 -10.37 -13.62 1.56
C GLN A 18 -9.38 -13.12 2.61
N VAL A 19 -8.85 -11.91 2.41
CA VAL A 19 -8.00 -11.24 3.41
C VAL A 19 -8.77 -10.94 4.68
N LEU A 20 -9.99 -10.40 4.57
CA LEU A 20 -10.84 -10.12 5.75
C LEU A 20 -11.19 -11.40 6.51
N ARG A 21 -11.59 -12.47 5.81
CA ARG A 21 -11.83 -13.80 6.42
C ARG A 21 -10.59 -14.34 7.13
N PHE A 22 -9.42 -14.19 6.50
CA PHE A 22 -8.17 -14.58 7.14
C PHE A 22 -7.92 -13.77 8.41
N ARG A 23 -8.06 -12.45 8.36
CA ARG A 23 -7.90 -11.58 9.54
C ARG A 23 -8.83 -11.98 10.67
N ASP A 24 -10.11 -12.23 10.38
CA ASP A 24 -11.10 -12.56 11.41
C ASP A 24 -10.76 -13.89 12.12
N ARG A 25 -10.23 -14.86 11.37
CA ARG A 25 -9.77 -16.14 11.93
C ARG A 25 -8.42 -16.02 12.65
N TRP A 26 -7.46 -15.32 12.06
CA TRP A 26 -6.09 -15.17 12.57
C TRP A 26 -6.01 -14.22 13.77
N ARG A 27 -6.94 -13.27 13.85
CA ARG A 27 -7.02 -12.25 14.91
C ARG A 27 -5.68 -11.56 15.17
N PRO A 28 -5.07 -10.92 14.15
CA PRO A 28 -3.78 -10.27 14.32
C PRO A 28 -3.87 -9.16 15.38
N VAL A 29 -2.84 -9.07 16.22
CA VAL A 29 -2.66 -7.93 17.14
C VAL A 29 -2.41 -6.65 16.35
N GLU A 30 -1.52 -6.73 15.35
CA GLU A 30 -1.19 -5.61 14.46
C GLU A 30 -1.75 -5.83 13.05
N THR A 31 -2.49 -4.84 12.55
CA THR A 31 -3.01 -4.82 11.18
C THR A 31 -2.49 -3.58 10.47
N ILE A 32 -1.76 -3.75 9.38
CA ILE A 32 -1.00 -2.68 8.74
C ILE A 32 -1.50 -2.50 7.30
N HIS A 33 -1.87 -1.28 6.90
CA HIS A 33 -2.04 -0.92 5.50
C HIS A 33 -0.79 -0.21 5.01
N LEU A 34 -0.09 -0.79 4.05
CA LEU A 34 1.23 -0.36 3.57
C LEU A 34 1.16 0.80 2.56
N GLY A 35 0.04 1.52 2.45
CA GLY A 35 -0.12 2.60 1.47
C GLY A 35 -0.85 2.25 0.18
N ASP A 36 -1.10 3.29 -0.63
CA ASP A 36 -1.93 3.28 -1.84
C ASP A 36 -3.34 2.70 -1.55
N PHE A 37 -4.00 3.26 -0.53
CA PHE A 37 -5.41 2.96 -0.23
C PHE A 37 -6.37 3.86 -1.01
N LEU A 38 -5.88 5.00 -1.50
CA LEU A 38 -6.50 5.87 -2.48
C LEU A 38 -5.80 5.72 -3.83
N ASP A 39 -6.52 5.97 -4.93
CA ASP A 39 -5.90 6.00 -6.25
C ASP A 39 -5.45 7.40 -6.68
N THR A 40 -6.18 8.44 -6.28
CA THR A 40 -5.86 9.85 -6.56
C THR A 40 -5.56 10.16 -8.03
N ALA A 41 -6.21 9.46 -8.97
CA ALA A 41 -5.92 9.53 -10.40
C ALA A 41 -5.92 10.97 -10.96
N ALA A 42 -6.98 11.73 -10.67
CA ALA A 42 -7.14 13.12 -11.11
C ALA A 42 -6.06 14.07 -10.56
N TRP A 43 -5.31 13.65 -9.54
CA TRP A 43 -4.31 14.47 -8.87
C TRP A 43 -2.90 14.24 -9.44
N ARG A 44 -2.74 13.22 -10.29
CA ARG A 44 -1.51 12.97 -11.04
C ARG A 44 -1.16 14.19 -11.90
N ALA A 45 0.13 14.47 -12.03
CA ALA A 45 0.60 15.62 -12.82
C ALA A 45 0.13 15.56 -14.28
N GLY A 46 0.06 14.37 -14.89
CA GLY A 46 -0.49 14.16 -16.24
C GLY A 46 -1.95 14.59 -16.34
N ALA A 47 -2.84 13.99 -15.53
CA ALA A 47 -4.27 14.30 -15.50
C ALA A 47 -4.59 15.79 -15.26
N ARG A 48 -3.79 16.46 -14.44
CA ARG A 48 -4.00 17.90 -14.18
C ARG A 48 -3.55 18.79 -15.35
N LYS A 49 -2.55 18.38 -16.13
CA LYS A 49 -1.96 19.19 -17.21
C LYS A 49 -2.60 18.93 -18.57
N ASP A 50 -2.99 17.69 -18.83
CA ASP A 50 -3.58 17.27 -20.09
C ASP A 50 -5.11 17.32 -19.98
N PRO A 51 -5.80 18.15 -20.78
CA PRO A 51 -7.26 18.23 -20.78
C PRO A 51 -7.93 16.97 -21.32
N ASP A 52 -7.24 16.18 -22.14
CA ASP A 52 -7.78 14.99 -22.81
C ASP A 52 -7.53 13.71 -22.00
N GLU A 53 -6.80 13.80 -20.88
CA GLU A 53 -6.51 12.66 -20.02
C GLU A 53 -7.78 12.21 -19.26
N PRO A 54 -8.27 10.98 -19.45
CA PRO A 54 -9.54 10.52 -18.84
C PRO A 54 -9.55 10.59 -17.31
N ASP A 55 -8.40 10.33 -16.69
CA ASP A 55 -8.23 10.36 -15.22
C ASP A 55 -8.52 11.76 -14.63
N ARG A 56 -8.50 12.83 -15.45
CA ARG A 56 -8.84 14.20 -15.02
C ARG A 56 -10.25 14.30 -14.46
N ALA A 57 -11.18 13.48 -14.97
CA ALA A 57 -12.58 13.47 -14.54
C ALA A 57 -12.81 12.60 -13.29
N ALA A 58 -11.80 11.91 -12.78
CA ALA A 58 -11.97 11.04 -11.62
C ALA A 58 -12.34 11.84 -10.35
N SER A 59 -13.38 11.37 -9.66
CA SER A 59 -13.89 11.99 -8.44
C SER A 59 -13.02 11.63 -7.24
N PHE A 60 -12.37 12.63 -6.63
CA PHE A 60 -11.65 12.42 -5.37
C PHE A 60 -12.59 12.03 -4.22
N SER A 61 -13.84 12.51 -4.23
CA SER A 61 -14.81 12.17 -3.18
C SER A 61 -15.15 10.68 -3.21
N ASP A 62 -15.32 10.10 -4.40
CA ASP A 62 -15.63 8.67 -4.55
C ASP A 62 -14.40 7.81 -4.25
N ASP A 63 -13.22 8.25 -4.70
CA ASP A 63 -11.93 7.63 -4.37
C ASP A 63 -11.72 7.58 -2.84
N TYR A 64 -11.91 8.72 -2.16
CA TYR A 64 -11.85 8.83 -0.71
C TYR A 64 -12.87 7.92 -0.03
N LEU A 65 -14.13 7.93 -0.46
CA LEU A 65 -15.18 7.12 0.16
C LEU A 65 -14.85 5.63 0.08
N HIS A 66 -14.41 5.14 -1.08
CA HIS A 66 -14.01 3.73 -1.25
C HIS A 66 -12.77 3.40 -0.40
N GLY A 67 -11.70 4.19 -0.50
CA GLY A 67 -10.47 3.91 0.25
C GLY A 67 -10.67 3.92 1.76
N ILE A 68 -11.41 4.90 2.30
CA ILE A 68 -11.74 4.95 3.72
C ILE A 68 -12.67 3.80 4.13
N THR A 69 -13.59 3.37 3.27
CA THR A 69 -14.43 2.18 3.53
C THR A 69 -13.55 0.95 3.71
N HIS A 70 -12.56 0.74 2.86
CA HIS A 70 -11.63 -0.40 2.99
C HIS A 70 -10.76 -0.29 4.26
N LEU A 71 -10.30 0.91 4.61
CA LEU A 71 -9.59 1.10 5.88
C LEU A 71 -10.47 0.78 7.09
N LYS A 72 -11.75 1.17 7.08
CA LYS A 72 -12.71 0.83 8.15
C LYS A 72 -12.95 -0.67 8.23
N GLU A 73 -13.20 -1.30 7.07
CA GLU A 73 -13.39 -2.74 6.97
C GLU A 73 -12.17 -3.49 7.50
N LEU A 74 -10.94 -3.04 7.19
CA LEU A 74 -9.68 -3.63 7.64
C LEU A 74 -9.38 -3.36 9.12
N SER A 75 -9.74 -2.18 9.62
CA SER A 75 -9.40 -1.67 10.95
C SER A 75 -7.89 -1.75 11.26
N PRO A 76 -7.03 -1.07 10.47
CA PRO A 76 -5.59 -1.09 10.69
C PRO A 76 -5.19 -0.33 11.95
N THR A 77 -4.15 -0.80 12.63
CA THR A 77 -3.43 -0.10 13.70
C THR A 77 -2.36 0.85 13.15
N VAL A 78 -1.88 0.58 11.93
CA VAL A 78 -0.89 1.40 11.22
C VAL A 78 -1.30 1.57 9.77
N ILE A 79 -1.22 2.80 9.28
CA ILE A 79 -1.48 3.19 7.90
C ILE A 79 -0.22 3.90 7.40
N CYS A 80 0.54 3.25 6.53
CA CYS A 80 1.54 3.93 5.73
C CYS A 80 0.86 4.69 4.60
N ARG A 81 1.36 5.86 4.26
CA ARG A 81 1.02 6.54 3.02
C ARG A 81 1.89 6.01 1.90
N GLY A 82 1.29 5.80 0.74
CA GLY A 82 1.98 5.48 -0.48
C GLY A 82 2.19 6.70 -1.36
N ASN A 83 2.77 6.46 -2.53
CA ASN A 83 3.01 7.50 -3.52
C ASN A 83 1.70 8.05 -4.11
N HIS A 84 0.57 7.34 -3.98
CA HIS A 84 -0.75 7.86 -4.36
C HIS A 84 -1.27 8.88 -3.34
N GLU A 85 -1.18 8.61 -2.04
CA GLU A 85 -1.53 9.59 -1.02
C GLU A 85 -0.58 10.78 -1.02
N GLU A 86 0.72 10.59 -1.26
CA GLU A 86 1.71 11.69 -1.37
C GLU A 86 1.36 12.72 -2.44
N ARG A 87 0.62 12.35 -3.50
CA ARG A 87 0.12 13.34 -4.46
C ARG A 87 -0.71 14.41 -3.77
N VAL A 88 -1.57 14.04 -2.81
CA VAL A 88 -2.40 15.00 -2.06
C VAL A 88 -1.54 15.95 -1.23
N TRP A 89 -0.57 15.42 -0.46
CA TRP A 89 0.32 16.22 0.37
C TRP A 89 1.22 17.16 -0.44
N SER A 90 1.78 16.68 -1.56
CA SER A 90 2.60 17.52 -2.43
C SER A 90 1.82 18.72 -3.01
N LEU A 91 0.50 18.61 -3.17
CA LEU A 91 -0.36 19.68 -3.68
C LEU A 91 -0.74 20.74 -2.64
N LEU A 92 -0.44 20.54 -1.36
CA LEU A 92 -0.56 21.60 -0.34
C LEU A 92 0.26 22.84 -0.70
N ARG A 93 1.35 22.65 -1.45
CA ARG A 93 2.24 23.73 -1.93
C ARG A 93 1.94 24.14 -3.37
N SER A 94 0.76 23.81 -3.90
CA SER A 94 0.40 24.17 -5.27
C SER A 94 0.35 25.69 -5.44
N PRO A 95 0.82 26.24 -6.57
CA PRO A 95 0.66 27.66 -6.87
C PRO A 95 -0.81 28.04 -7.14
N SER A 96 -1.69 27.07 -7.38
CA SER A 96 -3.13 27.31 -7.46
C SER A 96 -3.75 27.23 -6.08
N ALA A 97 -4.27 28.35 -5.58
CA ALA A 97 -4.94 28.42 -4.27
C ALA A 97 -6.12 27.44 -4.16
N VAL A 98 -6.86 27.23 -5.25
CA VAL A 98 -7.98 26.27 -5.29
C VAL A 98 -7.48 24.83 -5.12
N VAL A 99 -6.40 24.47 -5.82
CA VAL A 99 -5.81 23.12 -5.70
C VAL A 99 -5.20 22.91 -4.32
N ALA A 100 -4.48 23.91 -3.79
CA ALA A 100 -3.89 23.83 -2.45
C ALA A 100 -4.97 23.69 -1.36
N TYR A 101 -6.06 24.44 -1.47
CA TYR A 101 -7.20 24.32 -0.55
C TYR A 101 -7.86 22.94 -0.63
N ALA A 102 -8.10 22.42 -1.84
CA ALA A 102 -8.67 21.08 -2.02
C ALA A 102 -7.74 20.00 -1.43
N ALA A 103 -6.42 20.13 -1.62
CA ALA A 103 -5.42 19.26 -1.01
C ALA A 103 -5.49 19.31 0.52
N GLU A 104 -5.59 20.50 1.10
CA GLU A 104 -5.71 20.68 2.55
C GLU A 104 -6.96 20.00 3.12
N GLN A 105 -8.10 20.11 2.42
CA GLN A 105 -9.31 19.39 2.84
C GLN A 105 -9.13 17.87 2.75
N GLY A 106 -8.51 17.38 1.68
CA GLY A 106 -8.21 15.97 1.49
C GLY A 106 -7.30 15.40 2.59
N THR A 107 -6.19 16.09 2.91
CA THR A 107 -5.27 15.63 3.96
C THR A 107 -5.93 15.63 5.32
N LYS A 108 -6.67 16.69 5.68
CA LYS A 108 -7.42 16.77 6.94
C LYS A 108 -8.44 15.63 7.06
N ALA A 109 -9.13 15.29 5.97
CA ALA A 109 -10.11 14.21 5.96
C ALA A 109 -9.45 12.84 6.17
N ILE A 110 -8.26 12.60 5.60
CA ILE A 110 -7.51 11.36 5.80
C ILE A 110 -6.98 11.28 7.24
N GLU A 111 -6.36 12.34 7.75
CA GLU A 111 -5.83 12.42 9.12
C GLU A 111 -6.94 12.21 10.17
N HIS A 112 -8.11 12.80 9.93
CA HIS A 112 -9.28 12.63 10.79
C HIS A 112 -9.75 11.18 10.88
N GLU A 113 -9.84 10.48 9.75
CA GLU A 113 -10.27 9.08 9.75
C GLU A 113 -9.21 8.16 10.34
N ALA A 114 -7.91 8.39 10.09
CA ALA A 114 -6.84 7.66 10.76
C ALA A 114 -6.92 7.81 12.30
N LYS A 115 -7.19 9.03 12.78
CA LYS A 115 -7.40 9.31 14.21
C LYS A 115 -8.63 8.58 14.77
N LYS A 116 -9.75 8.53 14.04
CA LYS A 116 -10.95 7.77 14.45
C LYS A 116 -10.69 6.28 14.55
N LEU A 117 -9.92 5.73 13.61
CA LEU A 117 -9.48 4.34 13.61
C LEU A 117 -8.45 4.04 14.71
N LYS A 118 -7.93 5.09 15.39
CA LYS A 118 -6.81 5.01 16.33
C LYS A 118 -5.55 4.42 15.66
N ALA A 119 -5.41 4.65 14.36
CA ALA A 119 -4.30 4.17 13.57
C ALA A 119 -3.17 5.21 13.54
N ARG A 120 -1.92 4.74 13.56
CA ARG A 120 -0.77 5.59 13.27
C ARG A 120 -0.70 5.84 11.77
N LEU A 121 -0.83 7.09 11.35
CA LEU A 121 -0.62 7.49 9.96
C LEU A 121 0.85 7.88 9.75
N LEU A 122 1.57 7.13 8.92
CA LEU A 122 2.97 7.39 8.60
C LEU A 122 3.11 8.06 7.23
N PRO A 123 4.00 9.04 7.08
CA PRO A 123 4.23 9.71 5.80
C PRO A 123 4.84 8.75 4.77
N TYR A 124 4.78 9.16 3.50
CA TYR A 124 5.53 8.51 2.44
C TYR A 124 6.95 9.08 2.42
N ASP A 125 7.82 8.52 3.26
CA ASP A 125 9.17 9.05 3.50
C ASP A 125 10.16 7.93 3.82
N ILE A 126 11.42 8.10 3.41
CA ILE A 126 12.48 7.08 3.53
C ILE A 126 12.99 6.86 4.96
N GLU A 127 12.71 7.78 5.88
CA GLU A 127 13.13 7.71 7.29
C GLU A 127 11.89 7.69 8.21
N GLU A 128 10.97 8.62 8.00
CA GLU A 128 9.80 8.82 8.87
C GLU A 128 8.61 7.91 8.49
N GLY A 129 8.63 7.34 7.28
CA GLY A 129 7.59 6.43 6.77
C GLY A 129 7.74 4.97 7.24
N LEU A 130 8.72 4.69 8.10
CA LEU A 130 9.10 3.34 8.49
C LEU A 130 8.41 2.92 9.80
N PHE A 131 7.73 1.78 9.78
CA PHE A 131 7.19 1.16 10.99
C PHE A 131 8.01 -0.06 11.39
N LEU A 132 8.73 0.01 12.52
CA LEU A 132 9.49 -1.12 13.05
C LEU A 132 8.61 -1.99 13.95
N LEU A 133 8.54 -3.29 13.64
CA LEU A 133 7.90 -4.31 14.46
C LEU A 133 8.90 -5.45 14.70
N GLY A 134 9.32 -5.64 15.95
CA GLY A 134 10.47 -6.49 16.28
C GLY A 134 11.72 -5.99 15.54
N ASP A 135 12.28 -6.82 14.68
CA ASP A 135 13.44 -6.51 13.82
C ASP A 135 13.07 -6.18 12.36
N THR A 136 11.78 -6.16 12.02
CA THR A 136 11.29 -6.02 10.64
C THR A 136 10.63 -4.67 10.40
N VAL A 137 10.98 -4.03 9.28
CA VAL A 137 10.44 -2.72 8.87
C VAL A 137 9.28 -2.89 7.89
N PHE A 138 8.16 -2.26 8.19
CA PHE A 138 6.99 -2.18 7.34
C PHE A 138 6.93 -0.79 6.69
N LEU A 139 6.74 -0.73 5.38
CA LEU A 139 6.74 0.51 4.58
C LEU A 139 5.95 0.34 3.28
N HIS A 140 5.67 1.43 2.56
CA HIS A 140 5.10 1.32 1.21
C HIS A 140 6.12 0.80 0.20
N GLY A 141 7.26 1.48 0.11
CA GLY A 141 8.27 1.24 -0.92
C GLY A 141 8.44 2.42 -1.86
N PHE A 142 9.68 2.66 -2.31
CA PHE A 142 10.04 3.87 -3.07
C PHE A 142 10.60 3.59 -4.46
N GLN A 143 11.02 2.34 -4.69
CA GLN A 143 11.73 1.93 -5.89
C GLN A 143 10.81 1.08 -6.77
N CYS A 144 10.98 1.17 -8.10
CA CYS A 144 10.16 0.43 -9.07
C CYS A 144 10.97 -0.51 -9.99
N SER A 145 12.26 -0.73 -9.70
CA SER A 145 13.14 -1.59 -10.49
C SER A 145 12.81 -3.08 -10.32
N VAL A 146 13.40 -3.93 -11.16
CA VAL A 146 13.32 -5.40 -11.00
C VAL A 146 13.95 -5.85 -9.68
N SER A 147 14.97 -5.14 -9.20
CA SER A 147 15.66 -5.44 -7.93
C SER A 147 15.08 -4.70 -6.73
N ALA A 148 14.01 -3.92 -6.89
CA ALA A 148 13.53 -2.97 -5.89
C ALA A 148 13.35 -3.55 -4.48
N VAL A 149 12.78 -4.75 -4.33
CA VAL A 149 12.64 -5.40 -3.02
C VAL A 149 14.00 -5.62 -2.36
N ARG A 150 14.97 -6.14 -3.12
CA ARG A 150 16.33 -6.39 -2.65
C ARG A 150 17.06 -5.09 -2.37
N ASP A 151 16.98 -4.12 -3.27
CA ASP A 151 17.67 -2.83 -3.12
C ASP A 151 17.14 -2.08 -1.89
N THR A 152 15.83 -2.18 -1.59
CA THR A 152 15.22 -1.60 -0.38
C THR A 152 15.71 -2.30 0.88
N VAL A 153 15.75 -3.64 0.90
CA VAL A 153 16.33 -4.43 2.00
C VAL A 153 17.79 -4.05 2.25
N GLU A 154 18.58 -3.93 1.19
CA GLU A 154 20.01 -3.57 1.28
C GLU A 154 20.19 -2.14 1.80
N SER A 155 19.32 -1.21 1.40
CA SER A 155 19.37 0.20 1.84
C SER A 155 18.99 0.35 3.32
N ILE A 156 17.98 -0.40 3.78
CA ILE A 156 17.51 -0.34 5.18
C ILE A 156 18.38 -1.20 6.11
N GLY A 157 18.98 -2.27 5.59
CA GLY A 157 19.81 -3.20 6.37
C GLY A 157 19.03 -4.06 7.37
N LYS A 158 17.71 -4.21 7.20
CA LYS A 158 16.81 -5.02 8.03
C LYS A 158 15.86 -5.85 7.18
N ASN A 159 15.18 -6.81 7.79
CA ASN A 159 14.04 -7.46 7.16
C ASN A 159 12.98 -6.40 6.83
N ILE A 160 12.31 -6.53 5.67
CA ILE A 160 11.28 -5.57 5.28
C ILE A 160 10.02 -6.25 4.73
N VAL A 161 8.87 -5.63 4.98
CA VAL A 161 7.59 -5.95 4.33
C VAL A 161 7.08 -4.68 3.65
N MET A 162 6.95 -4.73 2.33
CA MET A 162 6.59 -3.58 1.49
C MET A 162 5.43 -3.88 0.53
N ALA A 163 4.85 -2.84 -0.05
CA ALA A 163 3.88 -2.92 -1.14
C ALA A 163 4.46 -2.23 -2.41
N HIS A 164 3.74 -1.28 -3.00
CA HIS A 164 4.12 -0.43 -4.12
C HIS A 164 4.33 -1.11 -5.49
N LEU A 165 5.00 -2.27 -5.54
CA LEU A 165 5.39 -2.92 -6.80
C LEU A 165 4.26 -3.74 -7.45
N HIS A 166 3.21 -4.01 -6.68
CA HIS A 166 2.05 -4.85 -7.03
C HIS A 166 2.39 -6.30 -7.36
N ARG A 167 3.66 -6.71 -7.25
CA ARG A 167 4.11 -8.08 -7.46
C ARG A 167 4.44 -8.76 -6.12
N PRO A 168 3.81 -9.89 -5.79
CA PRO A 168 4.22 -10.69 -4.66
C PRO A 168 5.64 -11.23 -4.89
N GLU A 169 6.57 -10.92 -3.99
CA GLU A 169 7.98 -11.27 -4.17
C GLU A 169 8.67 -11.48 -2.82
N ILE A 170 9.61 -12.42 -2.75
CA ILE A 170 10.54 -12.57 -1.63
C ILE A 170 11.96 -12.48 -2.18
N ALA A 171 12.77 -11.58 -1.61
CA ALA A 171 14.16 -11.41 -1.99
C ALA A 171 15.07 -11.29 -0.76
N ARG A 172 16.26 -11.88 -0.82
CA ARG A 172 17.30 -11.67 0.18
C ARG A 172 18.25 -10.56 -0.23
N GLY A 173 18.61 -9.72 0.73
CA GLY A 173 19.68 -8.72 0.58
C GLY A 173 21.06 -9.39 0.49
N ARG A 174 21.93 -8.85 -0.36
CA ARG A 174 23.32 -9.28 -0.54
C ARG A 174 24.25 -8.52 0.41
N VAL A 175 23.90 -8.53 1.69
CA VAL A 175 24.64 -7.87 2.76
C VAL A 175 24.79 -8.83 3.95
N LEU A 176 25.64 -8.46 4.92
CA LEU A 176 25.85 -9.24 6.15
C LEU A 176 24.51 -9.51 6.85
N ARG A 177 24.37 -10.74 7.38
CA ARG A 177 23.13 -11.28 7.97
C ARG A 177 21.97 -11.53 7.00
N SER A 178 22.14 -11.19 5.72
CA SER A 178 21.25 -11.53 4.61
C SER A 178 19.75 -11.34 4.92
N PRO A 179 19.32 -10.11 5.29
CA PRO A 179 17.94 -9.82 5.60
C PRO A 179 17.00 -10.16 4.43
N VAL A 180 15.74 -10.43 4.77
CA VAL A 180 14.70 -10.86 3.83
C VAL A 180 13.71 -9.72 3.61
N GLY A 181 13.40 -9.45 2.35
CA GLY A 181 12.33 -8.54 1.95
C GLY A 181 11.16 -9.30 1.35
N ILE A 182 9.97 -8.84 1.69
CA ILE A 182 8.70 -9.33 1.16
C ILE A 182 7.98 -8.15 0.51
N CYS A 183 7.66 -8.24 -0.77
CA CYS A 183 6.61 -7.41 -1.36
C CYS A 183 5.29 -8.17 -1.31
N VAL A 184 4.25 -7.54 -0.78
CA VAL A 184 2.94 -8.17 -0.60
C VAL A 184 2.15 -8.30 -1.91
N GLY A 185 2.53 -7.56 -2.95
CA GLY A 185 1.73 -7.45 -4.16
C GLY A 185 0.68 -6.35 -4.06
N THR A 186 -0.52 -6.59 -4.60
CA THR A 186 -1.65 -5.66 -4.60
C THR A 186 -2.94 -6.37 -4.20
N LEU A 187 -3.95 -5.65 -3.75
CA LEU A 187 -5.31 -6.19 -3.59
C LEU A 187 -6.30 -5.57 -4.57
N ALA A 188 -5.81 -4.85 -5.57
CA ALA A 188 -6.61 -4.24 -6.58
C ALA A 188 -6.87 -5.19 -7.77
N ASN A 189 -7.93 -4.91 -8.51
CA ASN A 189 -8.29 -5.55 -9.75
C ASN A 189 -7.32 -5.12 -10.85
N ILE A 190 -6.29 -5.93 -11.06
CA ILE A 190 -5.23 -5.69 -12.04
C ILE A 190 -5.80 -5.47 -13.45
N GLY A 191 -6.89 -6.15 -13.81
CA GLY A 191 -7.54 -6.01 -15.11
C GLY A 191 -8.17 -4.62 -15.33
N ALA A 192 -8.61 -3.97 -14.25
CA ALA A 192 -9.22 -2.64 -14.30
C ALA A 192 -8.19 -1.50 -14.37
N MET A 193 -6.90 -1.77 -14.08
CA MET A 193 -5.83 -0.78 -14.17
C MET A 193 -5.34 -0.57 -15.61
N GLY A 194 -6.19 0.04 -16.44
CA GLY A 194 -5.96 0.25 -17.88
C GLY A 194 -4.60 0.88 -18.21
N TYR A 195 -4.16 1.85 -17.39
CA TYR A 195 -2.88 2.54 -17.56
C TYR A 195 -1.64 1.63 -17.51
N ALA A 196 -1.78 0.43 -16.93
CA ALA A 196 -0.69 -0.52 -16.75
C ALA A 196 -0.69 -1.63 -17.82
N ARG A 197 -1.78 -1.79 -18.58
CA ARG A 197 -1.99 -2.94 -19.49
C ARG A 197 -0.91 -3.15 -20.55
N ALA A 198 -0.25 -2.08 -21.00
CA ALA A 198 0.81 -2.15 -22.00
C ALA A 198 2.22 -2.34 -21.41
N ARG A 199 2.37 -2.40 -20.09
CA ARG A 199 3.68 -2.47 -19.42
C ARG A 199 4.07 -3.91 -19.14
N ARG A 200 5.27 -4.31 -19.56
CA ARG A 200 5.81 -5.66 -19.29
C ARG A 200 5.82 -6.00 -17.78
N ALA A 201 6.05 -5.02 -16.92
CA ALA A 201 6.07 -5.23 -15.46
C ALA A 201 4.72 -5.74 -14.91
N THR A 202 3.61 -5.43 -15.57
CA THR A 202 2.25 -5.82 -15.12
C THR A 202 2.03 -7.32 -15.17
N TYR A 203 2.78 -8.07 -16.00
CA TYR A 203 2.73 -9.54 -15.99
C TYR A 203 3.20 -10.15 -14.67
N GLN A 204 3.94 -9.41 -13.85
CA GLN A 204 4.38 -9.87 -12.53
C GLN A 204 3.41 -9.48 -11.42
N TRP A 205 2.40 -8.64 -11.71
CA TRP A 205 1.46 -8.22 -10.70
C TRP A 205 0.61 -9.40 -10.22
N GLY A 206 0.32 -9.41 -8.93
CA GLY A 206 -0.42 -10.50 -8.31
C GLY A 206 -0.99 -10.10 -6.97
N HIS A 207 -2.02 -10.84 -6.56
CA HIS A 207 -2.63 -10.63 -5.27
C HIS A 207 -1.79 -11.20 -4.14
N GLY A 208 -1.75 -10.49 -3.01
CA GLY A 208 -1.10 -11.01 -1.82
C GLY A 208 -1.22 -10.10 -0.61
N PHE A 209 -0.80 -10.65 0.53
CA PHE A 209 -0.63 -9.95 1.79
C PHE A 209 0.42 -10.69 2.65
N ALA A 210 0.95 -10.02 3.67
CA ALA A 210 1.84 -10.64 4.65
C ALA A 210 1.12 -10.93 5.96
N TYR A 211 1.48 -12.03 6.61
CA TYR A 211 1.06 -12.37 7.96
C TYR A 211 2.22 -13.00 8.72
N GLY A 212 2.12 -13.02 10.04
CA GLY A 212 3.12 -13.71 10.83
C GLY A 212 3.04 -13.40 12.30
N GLU A 213 4.15 -13.64 12.97
CA GLU A 213 4.31 -13.51 14.42
C GLU A 213 5.47 -12.58 14.76
N TYR A 214 5.41 -11.97 15.94
CA TYR A 214 6.46 -11.12 16.43
C TYR A 214 6.54 -11.18 17.96
N CYS A 215 7.73 -10.92 18.46
CA CYS A 215 8.00 -10.60 19.85
C CYS A 215 8.71 -9.24 19.92
N GLN A 216 9.27 -8.91 21.08
CA GLN A 216 9.89 -7.61 21.30
C GLN A 216 11.06 -7.33 20.34
N ASP A 217 11.80 -8.36 19.96
CA ASP A 217 13.08 -8.26 19.26
C ASP A 217 13.12 -9.00 17.91
N ALA A 218 12.07 -9.72 17.53
CA ALA A 218 12.01 -10.44 16.26
C ALA A 218 10.61 -10.42 15.64
N CYS A 219 10.56 -10.41 14.31
CA CYS A 219 9.34 -10.62 13.54
C CYS A 219 9.62 -11.61 12.41
N VAL A 220 8.74 -12.61 12.30
CA VAL A 220 8.73 -13.57 11.19
C VAL A 220 7.49 -13.28 10.36
N SER A 221 7.68 -13.06 9.07
CA SER A 221 6.60 -12.78 8.13
C SER A 221 6.59 -13.80 6.98
N TRP A 222 5.39 -14.21 6.61
CA TRP A 222 5.09 -15.08 5.47
C TRP A 222 4.24 -14.33 4.45
N LEU A 223 4.48 -14.61 3.18
CA LEU A 223 3.72 -14.07 2.06
C LEU A 223 2.59 -15.04 1.68
N ALA A 224 1.34 -14.57 1.78
CA ALA A 224 0.17 -15.29 1.29
C ALA A 224 -0.18 -14.79 -0.12
N THR A 225 -0.29 -15.71 -1.07
CA THR A 225 -0.76 -15.46 -2.44
C THR A 225 -1.75 -16.55 -2.86
N PRO A 226 -2.69 -16.26 -3.76
CA PRO A 226 -3.58 -17.30 -4.29
C PRO A 226 -2.78 -18.28 -5.15
N VAL A 227 -3.05 -19.57 -4.97
CA VAL A 227 -2.47 -20.65 -5.77
C VAL A 227 -3.54 -21.17 -6.72
N LYS A 228 -3.31 -21.03 -8.04
CA LYS A 228 -4.30 -21.35 -9.08
C LYS A 228 -5.64 -20.61 -8.89
N GLY A 229 -5.58 -19.38 -8.38
CA GLY A 229 -6.76 -18.55 -8.10
C GLY A 229 -7.45 -18.84 -6.76
N GLU A 230 -6.97 -19.81 -5.99
CA GLU A 230 -7.53 -20.16 -4.68
C GLU A 230 -6.65 -19.64 -3.55
N TRP A 231 -7.27 -18.98 -2.57
CA TRP A 231 -6.60 -18.62 -1.32
C TRP A 231 -6.53 -19.81 -0.39
N ARG A 232 -5.33 -20.14 0.08
CA ARG A 232 -5.07 -21.25 1.00
C ARG A 232 -4.32 -20.70 2.19
N PHE A 233 -4.91 -20.89 3.36
CA PHE A 233 -4.35 -20.39 4.60
C PHE A 233 -3.99 -21.55 5.53
N PRO A 234 -2.97 -21.40 6.39
CA PRO A 234 -2.70 -22.38 7.45
C PRO A 234 -3.96 -22.66 8.25
N LEU A 235 -4.16 -23.94 8.65
CA LEU A 235 -5.27 -24.33 9.53
C LEU A 235 -5.02 -23.86 10.95
#